data_AF-A0A349HF94-F1
#
_entry.id   AF-A0A349HF94-F1
#
_cell.length_a   1.000
_cell.length_b   1.000
_cell.length_c   1.000
_cell.angle_alpha   90.00
_cell.angle_beta   90.00
_cell.angle_gamma   90.00
#
_symmetry.space_group_name_H-M   'P 1'
#
loop_
_entity.id
_entity.type
_entity.pdbx_description
1 polymer ?
#
loop_
_entity_poly.entity_id
_entity_poly.type
_entity_poly.pdbx_seq_one_letter_code
_entity_poly.pdbx_strand_id
1 'polypeptide(L)'
;MRNATIYDICDTPILECNTPTVPGQNLRKLYKKLFGNPLFKHFILRWCSHPAIFQSQVGPFQEMMKAAMQASYENWQDREWIETTFAPLAKLLDRVQAPEWRIREKTDTKPPCIREKEVNEVLDAVLSDIIRVWNKNPKDPFFPVSAQVLMPGDSICDGENFMNIMTGLGSYEFQNINLLFALMRCFLHANPLALKIFRRPWKGIAEPLSMRVSWITHRTGFYDDIFWEQIYNLYILGELPKEEQEKLREMMESILHFLIITSMELLEAPSSGIKHPAITCLPKDGNGQPLCNLKPRDWKAKKELGFDDYVPDVDTTFLALAMSRKWLDLVEEKNIKANEELLRAAEVFLDFPWVEIINEYQIGGGNKTNPPTITMTRPLDYFGSVPLWFDKPFKRDKEDGRVVRETLGNEICPGHNMDIFESILANRYQWKALEGENLATLQRFLTFHHNAFRSGNFKEDSAVRFYLPEIYVSYAGRLYDTWLTIPEDERQLIDPEGKVEQIRAAAMDYCKYDMLGATLNPFDASLAVATLCLLRYPNRGDGLIERGIKVLHDSLGEGLFKHPYKAYEWTMVRHPTRIIVGSEVTTSLFAMNAIACYKHYMK
;
A
#
# COMPACT_ATOMS: atom_id res chain seq x y z
N MET A 1 10.35 27.40 -33.94
CA MET A 1 10.48 27.98 -32.58
C MET A 1 11.06 26.90 -31.67
N ARG A 2 11.92 27.25 -30.71
CA ARG A 2 12.51 26.28 -29.77
C ARG A 2 11.50 25.96 -28.66
N ASN A 3 11.30 24.67 -28.39
CA ASN A 3 10.50 24.19 -27.28
C ASN A 3 11.26 24.38 -25.96
N ALA A 4 10.52 24.68 -24.89
CA ALA A 4 11.08 24.85 -23.56
C ALA A 4 11.49 23.49 -22.97
N THR A 5 12.52 23.50 -22.14
CA THR A 5 12.92 22.39 -21.26
C THR A 5 12.51 22.69 -19.82
N ILE A 6 12.59 21.68 -18.96
CA ILE A 6 12.32 21.87 -17.52
C ILE A 6 13.26 22.90 -16.87
N TYR A 7 14.47 23.05 -17.42
CA TYR A 7 15.45 24.04 -16.96
C TYR A 7 15.07 25.46 -17.34
N ASP A 8 14.45 25.66 -18.51
CA ASP A 8 13.95 26.99 -18.90
C ASP A 8 12.84 27.47 -17.96
N ILE A 9 12.06 26.54 -17.39
CA ILE A 9 11.04 26.84 -16.37
C ILE A 9 11.65 27.07 -14.99
N CYS A 10 12.65 26.27 -14.60
CA CYS A 10 13.03 26.15 -13.19
C CYS A 10 14.36 26.84 -12.80
N ASP A 11 15.39 26.85 -13.66
CA ASP A 11 16.75 27.25 -13.25
C ASP A 11 16.77 28.69 -12.71
N THR A 12 16.27 29.67 -13.48
CA THR A 12 16.21 31.08 -13.06
C THR A 12 15.38 31.30 -11.79
N PRO A 13 14.07 30.94 -11.73
CA PRO A 13 13.26 31.25 -10.57
C PRO A 13 13.72 30.54 -9.29
N ILE A 14 14.31 29.34 -9.37
CA ILE A 14 14.74 28.58 -8.19
C ILE A 14 16.15 28.95 -7.73
N LEU A 15 17.11 29.00 -8.68
CA LEU A 15 18.53 29.15 -8.34
C LEU A 15 18.93 30.62 -8.11
N GLU A 16 18.28 31.56 -8.79
CA GLU A 16 18.60 33.00 -8.71
C GLU A 16 17.69 33.77 -7.72
N CYS A 17 16.74 33.11 -7.08
CA CYS A 17 15.91 33.74 -6.05
C CYS A 17 16.74 34.17 -4.83
N ASN A 18 16.83 35.47 -4.57
CA ASN A 18 17.66 36.01 -3.48
C ASN A 18 17.00 35.93 -2.10
N THR A 19 15.66 35.86 -2.03
CA THR A 19 14.89 35.90 -0.78
C THR A 19 13.93 34.72 -0.67
N PRO A 20 14.41 33.47 -0.63
CA PRO A 20 13.55 32.31 -0.50
C PRO A 20 13.01 32.18 0.93
N THR A 21 11.72 31.89 1.06
CA THR A 21 11.11 31.48 2.33
C THR A 21 11.60 30.08 2.74
N VAL A 22 11.24 29.61 3.93
CA VAL A 22 11.57 28.23 4.36
C VAL A 22 11.05 27.17 3.37
N PRO A 23 9.79 27.22 2.92
CA PRO A 23 9.33 26.35 1.83
C PRO A 23 10.13 26.48 0.54
N GLY A 24 10.50 27.71 0.14
CA GLY A 24 11.34 27.94 -1.04
C GLY A 24 12.75 27.35 -0.91
N GLN A 25 13.35 27.39 0.28
CA GLN A 25 14.65 26.77 0.55
C GLN A 25 14.58 25.25 0.43
N ASN A 26 13.51 24.63 0.93
CA ASN A 26 13.24 23.21 0.74
C ASN A 26 13.06 22.88 -0.75
N LEU A 27 12.24 23.64 -1.50
CA LEU A 27 12.04 23.45 -2.94
C LEU A 27 13.37 23.51 -3.71
N ARG A 28 14.22 24.51 -3.42
CA ARG A 28 15.56 24.61 -4.02
C ARG A 28 16.43 23.40 -3.71
N LYS A 29 16.38 22.89 -2.48
CA LYS A 29 17.14 21.69 -2.08
C LYS A 29 16.68 20.46 -2.86
N LEU A 30 15.37 20.24 -2.95
CA LEU A 30 14.78 19.15 -3.73
C LEU A 30 15.11 19.27 -5.22
N TYR A 31 15.00 20.47 -5.79
CA TYR A 31 15.36 20.76 -7.17
C TYR A 31 16.82 20.38 -7.49
N LYS A 32 17.77 20.80 -6.65
CA LYS A 32 19.19 20.47 -6.83
C LYS A 32 19.43 18.96 -6.77
N LYS A 33 18.70 18.24 -5.90
CA LYS A 33 18.83 16.78 -5.74
C LYS A 33 18.22 16.01 -6.92
N LEU A 34 17.09 16.48 -7.45
CA LEU A 34 16.34 15.81 -8.51
C LEU A 34 16.80 16.25 -9.91
N PHE A 35 16.56 17.52 -10.28
CA PHE A 35 16.84 18.05 -11.61
C PHE A 35 18.27 18.58 -11.76
N GLY A 36 18.92 18.93 -10.65
CA GLY A 36 20.32 19.35 -10.61
C GLY A 36 21.33 18.20 -10.57
N ASN A 37 20.87 16.95 -10.42
CA ASN A 37 21.75 15.78 -10.47
C ASN A 37 22.49 15.72 -11.82
N PRO A 38 23.84 15.65 -11.86
CA PRO A 38 24.58 15.73 -13.12
C PRO A 38 24.20 14.67 -14.15
N LEU A 39 23.90 13.45 -13.71
CA LEU A 39 23.48 12.36 -14.60
C LEU A 39 22.14 12.69 -15.25
N PHE A 40 21.14 13.06 -14.44
CA PHE A 40 19.83 13.44 -14.97
C PHE A 40 19.90 14.71 -15.82
N LYS A 41 20.61 15.74 -15.35
CA LYS A 41 20.70 17.04 -16.03
C LYS A 41 21.33 16.93 -17.40
N HIS A 42 22.53 16.38 -17.48
CA HIS A 42 23.31 16.47 -18.71
C HIS A 42 23.02 15.34 -19.71
N PHE A 43 22.54 14.18 -19.24
CA PHE A 43 22.37 13.00 -20.10
C PHE A 43 20.91 12.65 -20.42
N ILE A 44 19.93 13.17 -19.67
CA ILE A 44 18.52 12.80 -19.87
C ILE A 44 17.64 14.05 -20.05
N LEU A 45 17.48 14.86 -19.01
CA LEU A 45 16.45 15.89 -18.92
C LEU A 45 16.74 17.12 -19.78
N ARG A 46 18.00 17.47 -20.03
CA ARG A 46 18.35 18.61 -20.91
C ARG A 46 17.84 18.42 -22.33
N TRP A 47 17.63 17.18 -22.74
CA TRP A 47 17.15 16.82 -24.07
C TRP A 47 15.63 16.60 -24.09
N CYS A 48 14.96 16.66 -22.93
CA CYS A 48 13.52 16.55 -22.81
C CYS A 48 12.89 17.93 -22.95
N SER A 49 12.58 18.34 -24.19
CA SER A 49 11.80 19.55 -24.47
C SER A 49 10.31 19.24 -24.54
N HIS A 50 9.44 20.17 -24.16
CA HIS A 50 7.99 19.96 -24.18
C HIS A 50 7.35 20.57 -25.45
N PRO A 51 6.66 19.78 -26.29
CA PRO A 51 6.15 20.25 -27.58
C PRO A 51 5.03 21.29 -27.46
N ALA A 52 4.30 21.30 -26.34
CA ALA A 52 3.23 22.26 -26.09
C ALA A 52 3.69 23.57 -25.42
N ILE A 53 4.98 23.75 -25.14
CA ILE A 53 5.51 24.94 -24.46
C ILE A 53 6.62 25.54 -25.32
N PHE A 54 6.29 26.60 -26.05
CA PHE A 54 7.30 27.39 -26.76
C PHE A 54 8.06 28.28 -25.78
N GLN A 55 9.29 28.68 -26.12
CA GLN A 55 10.07 29.59 -25.27
C GLN A 55 9.33 30.89 -24.92
N SER A 56 8.49 31.40 -25.82
CA SER A 56 7.65 32.59 -25.59
C SER A 56 6.52 32.38 -24.56
N GLN A 57 6.22 31.14 -24.20
CA GLN A 57 5.14 30.75 -23.29
C GLN A 57 5.65 30.24 -21.93
N VAL A 58 6.95 30.40 -21.66
CA VAL A 58 7.57 29.96 -20.39
C VAL A 58 7.18 30.85 -19.21
N GLY A 59 6.81 32.11 -19.45
CA GLY A 59 6.50 33.11 -18.42
C GLY A 59 5.56 32.63 -17.31
N PRO A 60 4.35 32.12 -17.61
CA PRO A 60 3.43 31.62 -16.59
C PRO A 60 4.00 30.52 -15.69
N PHE A 61 4.83 29.63 -16.24
CA PHE A 61 5.47 28.56 -15.46
C PHE A 61 6.62 29.10 -14.59
N GLN A 62 7.37 30.08 -15.08
CA GLN A 62 8.38 30.76 -14.25
C GLN A 62 7.74 31.54 -13.10
N GLU A 63 6.62 32.23 -13.34
CA GLU A 63 5.87 32.92 -12.27
C GLU A 63 5.32 31.93 -11.23
N MET A 64 4.80 30.78 -11.65
CA MET A 64 4.42 29.69 -10.74
C MET A 64 5.59 29.26 -9.84
N MET A 65 6.79 29.05 -10.41
CA MET A 65 7.97 28.66 -9.62
C MET A 65 8.47 29.80 -8.72
N LYS A 66 8.39 31.07 -9.13
CA LYS A 66 8.71 32.22 -8.27
C LYS A 66 7.77 32.30 -7.08
N ALA A 67 6.46 32.13 -7.32
CA ALA A 67 5.44 32.11 -6.28
C ALA A 67 5.73 30.99 -5.27
N ALA A 68 6.03 29.77 -5.73
CA ALA A 68 6.40 28.67 -4.84
C ALA A 68 7.68 28.94 -4.02
N MET A 69 8.67 29.63 -4.60
CA MET A 69 9.90 30.02 -3.90
C MET A 69 9.69 31.10 -2.83
N GLN A 70 8.63 31.91 -2.97
CA GLN A 70 8.27 33.01 -2.07
C GLN A 70 7.09 32.68 -1.14
N ALA A 71 6.48 31.51 -1.30
CA ALA A 71 5.31 31.09 -0.54
C ALA A 71 5.63 30.90 0.95
N SER A 72 4.78 31.46 1.81
CA SER A 72 4.78 31.13 3.24
C SER A 72 4.09 29.79 3.48
N TYR A 73 4.03 29.36 4.74
CA TYR A 73 3.23 28.19 5.10
C TYR A 73 1.75 28.40 4.81
N GLU A 74 1.23 29.58 5.13
CA GLU A 74 -0.18 29.93 4.97
C GLU A 74 -0.60 29.84 3.51
N ASN A 75 0.27 30.24 2.58
CA ASN A 75 0.05 30.04 1.14
C ASN A 75 -0.11 28.55 0.79
N TRP A 76 0.76 27.70 1.32
CA TRP A 76 0.69 26.24 1.12
C TRP A 76 -0.52 25.58 1.81
N GLN A 77 -1.27 26.29 2.63
CA GLN A 77 -2.54 25.80 3.20
C GLN A 77 -3.75 26.50 2.60
N ASP A 78 -3.54 27.52 1.76
CA ASP A 78 -4.59 28.28 1.10
C ASP A 78 -4.97 27.59 -0.22
N ARG A 79 -6.15 26.99 -0.22
CA ARG A 79 -6.72 26.30 -1.38
C ARG A 79 -6.82 27.19 -2.62
N GLU A 80 -7.29 28.43 -2.48
CA GLU A 80 -7.47 29.34 -3.62
C GLU A 80 -6.12 29.73 -4.22
N TRP A 81 -5.12 29.97 -3.34
CA TRP A 81 -3.76 30.24 -3.77
C TRP A 81 -3.14 29.06 -4.53
N ILE A 82 -3.29 27.83 -4.01
CA ILE A 82 -2.78 26.61 -4.67
C ILE A 82 -3.43 26.44 -6.05
N GLU A 83 -4.76 26.47 -6.11
CA GLU A 83 -5.52 26.27 -7.35
C GLU A 83 -5.14 27.32 -8.40
N THR A 84 -4.98 28.58 -8.00
CA THR A 84 -4.60 29.68 -8.91
C THR A 84 -3.14 29.56 -9.36
N THR A 85 -2.21 29.34 -8.43
CA THR A 85 -0.76 29.36 -8.68
C THR A 85 -0.34 28.20 -9.58
N PHE A 86 -0.87 27.00 -9.34
CA PHE A 86 -0.45 25.79 -10.05
C PHE A 86 -1.35 25.43 -11.25
N ALA A 87 -2.36 26.25 -11.57
CA ALA A 87 -3.23 26.06 -12.73
C ALA A 87 -2.49 25.82 -14.06
N PRO A 88 -1.34 26.49 -14.35
CA PRO A 88 -0.58 26.21 -15.58
C PRO A 88 -0.09 24.76 -15.66
N LEU A 89 0.33 24.18 -14.53
CA LEU A 89 0.81 22.80 -14.48
C LEU A 89 -0.34 21.80 -14.53
N ALA A 90 -1.45 22.06 -13.82
CA ALA A 90 -2.64 21.20 -13.89
C ALA A 90 -3.13 21.06 -15.34
N LYS A 91 -3.24 22.17 -16.08
CA LYS A 91 -3.60 22.17 -17.52
C LYS A 91 -2.61 21.42 -18.40
N LEU A 92 -1.35 21.30 -17.98
CA LEU A 92 -0.33 20.54 -18.69
C LEU A 92 -0.47 19.04 -18.41
N LEU A 93 -0.77 18.67 -17.16
CA LEU A 93 -1.04 17.30 -16.74
C LEU A 93 -2.25 16.71 -17.47
N ASP A 94 -3.30 17.50 -17.69
CA ASP A 94 -4.49 17.08 -18.47
C ASP A 94 -4.16 16.65 -19.91
N ARG A 95 -2.98 17.04 -20.42
CA ARG A 95 -2.51 16.69 -21.77
C ARG A 95 -1.58 15.49 -21.77
N VAL A 96 -1.21 14.96 -20.61
CA VAL A 96 -0.32 13.81 -20.51
C VAL A 96 -1.05 12.56 -20.99
N GLN A 97 -0.52 11.95 -22.05
CA GLN A 97 -0.98 10.65 -22.52
C GLN A 97 -0.06 9.57 -21.94
N ALA A 98 -0.59 8.78 -21.00
CA ALA A 98 0.12 7.63 -20.49
C ALA A 98 0.10 6.49 -21.53
N PRO A 99 1.26 5.87 -21.85
CA PRO A 99 1.25 4.69 -22.70
C PRO A 99 0.63 3.52 -21.93
N GLU A 100 0.12 2.54 -22.67
CA GLU A 100 -0.28 1.26 -22.08
C GLU A 100 0.97 0.52 -21.60
N TRP A 101 1.07 0.35 -20.29
CA TRP A 101 2.23 -0.27 -19.66
C TRP A 101 2.07 -1.77 -19.43
N ARG A 102 0.85 -2.20 -19.08
CA ARG A 102 0.54 -3.61 -18.80
C ARG A 102 0.32 -4.35 -20.11
N ILE A 103 1.04 -5.45 -20.33
CA ILE A 103 0.86 -6.37 -21.45
C ILE A 103 -0.05 -7.49 -21.00
N ARG A 104 -1.25 -7.52 -21.57
CA ARG A 104 -2.39 -8.33 -21.13
C ARG A 104 -2.99 -9.11 -22.29
N GLU A 105 -2.30 -10.17 -22.72
CA GLU A 105 -2.77 -11.05 -23.78
C GLU A 105 -3.72 -12.11 -23.21
N LYS A 106 -4.77 -12.47 -23.96
CA LYS A 106 -5.70 -13.55 -23.58
C LYS A 106 -4.95 -14.88 -23.50
N THR A 107 -5.23 -15.67 -22.46
CA THR A 107 -4.57 -16.98 -22.26
C THR A 107 -5.38 -18.13 -22.85
N ASP A 108 -4.71 -19.24 -23.20
CA ASP A 108 -5.39 -20.45 -23.69
C ASP A 108 -6.23 -21.08 -22.57
N THR A 109 -7.55 -21.05 -22.67
CA THR A 109 -8.48 -21.53 -21.64
C THR A 109 -8.46 -23.04 -21.41
N LYS A 110 -7.63 -23.82 -22.13
CA LYS A 110 -7.47 -25.25 -21.87
C LYS A 110 -6.98 -25.52 -20.45
N PRO A 111 -7.61 -26.46 -19.73
CA PRO A 111 -7.16 -26.90 -18.40
C PRO A 111 -5.72 -27.44 -18.46
N PRO A 112 -4.77 -26.88 -17.69
CA PRO A 112 -3.45 -27.49 -17.56
C PRO A 112 -3.54 -28.74 -16.67
N CYS A 113 -2.73 -29.75 -16.98
CA CYS A 113 -2.50 -30.86 -16.06
C CYS A 113 -1.36 -30.46 -15.12
N ILE A 114 -1.67 -30.22 -13.85
CA ILE A 114 -0.69 -29.96 -12.80
C ILE A 114 -0.55 -31.19 -11.93
N ARG A 115 0.68 -31.66 -11.78
CA ARG A 115 1.03 -32.79 -10.91
C ARG A 115 1.39 -32.27 -9.53
N GLU A 116 1.16 -33.09 -8.52
CA GLU A 116 1.57 -32.80 -7.13
C GLU A 116 3.06 -32.48 -7.03
N LYS A 117 3.90 -33.12 -7.86
CA LYS A 117 5.33 -32.82 -7.95
C LYS A 117 5.59 -31.35 -8.30
N GLU A 118 4.85 -30.77 -9.25
CA GLU A 118 5.04 -29.38 -9.67
C GLU A 118 4.60 -28.40 -8.56
N VAL A 119 3.56 -28.75 -7.81
CA VAL A 119 3.10 -28.00 -6.62
C VAL A 119 4.19 -28.00 -5.54
N ASN A 120 4.77 -29.17 -5.26
CA ASN A 120 5.82 -29.32 -4.25
C ASN A 120 7.13 -28.65 -4.68
N GLU A 121 7.49 -28.70 -5.96
CA GLU A 121 8.68 -27.98 -6.48
C GLU A 121 8.57 -26.46 -6.28
N VAL A 122 7.38 -25.88 -6.44
CA VAL A 122 7.15 -24.46 -6.10
C VAL A 122 7.32 -24.23 -4.61
N LEU A 123 6.67 -25.06 -3.76
CA LEU A 123 6.73 -24.92 -2.31
C LEU A 123 8.17 -24.99 -1.78
N ASP A 124 8.93 -25.99 -2.21
CA ASP A 124 10.32 -26.20 -1.79
C ASP A 124 11.19 -24.99 -2.17
N ALA A 125 11.03 -24.46 -3.38
CA ALA A 125 11.80 -23.32 -3.86
C ALA A 125 11.50 -22.04 -3.06
N VAL A 126 10.22 -21.74 -2.80
CA VAL A 126 9.84 -20.53 -2.06
C VAL A 126 10.17 -20.64 -0.58
N LEU A 127 9.96 -21.80 0.04
CA LEU A 127 10.27 -22.01 1.46
C LEU A 127 11.77 -21.92 1.70
N SER A 128 12.59 -22.50 0.82
CA SER A 128 14.05 -22.37 0.87
C SER A 128 14.50 -20.91 0.77
N ASP A 129 13.87 -20.11 -0.10
CA ASP A 129 14.17 -18.68 -0.22
C ASP A 129 13.81 -17.92 1.06
N ILE A 130 12.60 -18.12 1.58
CA ILE A 130 12.07 -17.47 2.79
C ILE A 130 12.99 -17.74 3.98
N ILE A 131 13.30 -19.01 4.26
CA ILE A 131 14.19 -19.41 5.36
C ILE A 131 15.59 -18.83 5.16
N ARG A 132 16.13 -18.90 3.94
CA ARG A 132 17.45 -18.33 3.61
C ARG A 132 17.50 -16.84 3.87
N VAL A 133 16.48 -16.08 3.47
CA VAL A 133 16.42 -14.63 3.64
C VAL A 133 16.30 -14.26 5.11
N TRP A 134 15.39 -14.92 5.83
CA TRP A 134 15.19 -14.71 7.27
C TRP A 134 16.49 -14.91 8.06
N ASN A 135 17.24 -15.97 7.74
CA ASN A 135 18.49 -16.30 8.42
C ASN A 135 19.68 -15.37 8.09
N LYS A 136 19.54 -14.40 7.17
CA LYS A 136 20.63 -13.45 6.86
C LYS A 136 20.94 -12.49 8.00
N ASN A 137 19.97 -12.19 8.86
CA ASN A 137 20.10 -11.23 9.96
C ASN A 137 19.78 -11.90 11.30
N PRO A 138 20.63 -12.80 11.83
CA PRO A 138 20.28 -13.63 12.98
C PRO A 138 20.03 -12.87 14.30
N LYS A 139 20.47 -11.61 14.40
CA LYS A 139 20.26 -10.77 15.59
C LYS A 139 18.93 -10.01 15.57
N ASP A 140 18.39 -9.78 14.39
CA ASP A 140 17.13 -9.09 14.14
C ASP A 140 16.59 -9.62 12.80
N PRO A 141 15.99 -10.82 12.79
CA PRO A 141 15.49 -11.43 11.56
C PRO A 141 14.32 -10.64 10.98
N PHE A 142 14.31 -10.42 9.66
CA PHE A 142 13.22 -9.74 8.97
C PHE A 142 13.22 -10.06 7.47
N PHE A 143 12.11 -9.77 6.80
CA PHE A 143 12.00 -9.81 5.35
C PHE A 143 12.27 -8.42 4.75
N PRO A 144 13.35 -8.23 3.98
CA PRO A 144 13.65 -6.94 3.38
C PRO A 144 12.62 -6.59 2.29
N VAL A 145 12.07 -5.38 2.35
CA VAL A 145 11.16 -4.85 1.35
C VAL A 145 11.73 -3.58 0.76
N SER A 146 11.64 -3.44 -0.57
CA SER A 146 12.20 -2.29 -1.29
C SER A 146 11.10 -1.38 -1.82
N ALA A 147 11.25 -0.08 -1.58
CA ALA A 147 10.48 0.95 -2.27
C ALA A 147 11.27 1.48 -3.47
N GLN A 148 10.58 1.72 -4.59
CA GLN A 148 11.13 2.29 -5.81
C GLN A 148 10.26 3.45 -6.30
N VAL A 149 10.85 4.63 -6.40
CA VAL A 149 10.18 5.81 -6.96
C VAL A 149 10.18 5.73 -8.48
N LEU A 150 9.02 5.81 -9.11
CA LEU A 150 8.88 5.88 -10.56
C LEU A 150 8.87 7.33 -11.03
N MET A 151 9.97 7.73 -11.68
CA MET A 151 10.16 9.10 -12.20
C MET A 151 9.06 9.60 -13.16
N PRO A 152 8.46 8.77 -14.03
CA PRO A 152 7.33 9.20 -14.86
C PRO A 152 6.04 9.54 -14.09
N GLY A 153 6.03 9.25 -12.78
CA GLY A 153 4.88 9.48 -11.93
C GLY A 153 3.73 8.51 -12.19
N ASP A 154 2.61 8.81 -11.55
CA ASP A 154 1.41 8.01 -11.55
C ASP A 154 0.52 8.23 -12.79
N SER A 155 0.01 7.15 -13.39
CA SER A 155 -0.84 7.18 -14.58
C SER A 155 -2.13 7.96 -14.39
N ILE A 156 -2.69 8.00 -13.18
CA ILE A 156 -3.97 8.69 -12.89
C ILE A 156 -3.81 10.14 -12.46
N CYS A 157 -2.57 10.65 -12.32
CA CYS A 157 -2.33 12.03 -11.92
C CYS A 157 -2.52 12.98 -13.12
N ASP A 158 -3.75 13.46 -13.27
CA ASP A 158 -4.17 14.57 -14.12
C ASP A 158 -4.20 15.89 -13.33
N GLY A 159 -4.71 16.96 -13.94
CA GLY A 159 -4.78 18.27 -13.30
C GLY A 159 -5.72 18.31 -12.10
N GLU A 160 -6.87 17.63 -12.17
CA GLU A 160 -7.84 17.57 -11.07
C GLU A 160 -7.25 16.83 -9.86
N ASN A 161 -6.71 15.63 -10.08
CA ASN A 161 -6.10 14.84 -9.02
C ASN A 161 -4.87 15.52 -8.45
N PHE A 162 -4.05 16.17 -9.29
CA PHE A 162 -2.93 16.98 -8.82
C PHE A 162 -3.39 18.08 -7.86
N MET A 163 -4.41 18.86 -8.21
CA MET A 163 -4.93 19.90 -7.33
C MET A 163 -5.51 19.32 -6.04
N ASN A 164 -6.26 18.22 -6.14
CA ASN A 164 -6.81 17.51 -4.99
C ASN A 164 -5.71 17.12 -3.99
N ILE A 165 -4.61 16.53 -4.47
CA ILE A 165 -3.45 16.21 -3.63
C ILE A 165 -2.88 17.47 -3.01
N MET A 166 -2.54 18.47 -3.84
CA MET A 166 -1.84 19.66 -3.36
C MET A 166 -2.63 20.38 -2.28
N THR A 167 -3.96 20.40 -2.36
CA THR A 167 -4.85 20.99 -1.35
C THR A 167 -5.10 20.11 -0.13
N GLY A 168 -4.92 18.79 -0.24
CA GLY A 168 -5.15 17.84 0.84
C GLY A 168 -3.92 17.53 1.70
N LEU A 169 -2.74 17.99 1.29
CA LEU A 169 -1.47 17.79 2.00
C LEU A 169 -1.22 18.87 3.06
N GLY A 170 -0.86 18.44 4.28
CA GLY A 170 -0.49 19.36 5.37
C GLY A 170 0.99 19.79 5.38
N SER A 171 1.86 19.15 4.61
CA SER A 171 3.30 19.49 4.58
C SER A 171 3.77 20.10 3.25
N TYR A 172 4.42 21.26 3.35
CA TYR A 172 5.00 21.92 2.18
C TYR A 172 6.18 21.13 1.59
N GLU A 173 6.89 20.33 2.40
CA GLU A 173 7.95 19.45 1.89
C GLU A 173 7.37 18.46 0.89
N PHE A 174 6.20 17.90 1.21
CA PHE A 174 5.55 16.93 0.34
C PHE A 174 4.83 17.62 -0.84
N GLN A 175 4.22 18.80 -0.65
CA GLN A 175 3.69 19.58 -1.77
C GLN A 175 4.80 20.00 -2.77
N ASN A 176 5.98 20.39 -2.28
CA ASN A 176 7.13 20.73 -3.14
C ASN A 176 7.62 19.53 -3.96
N ILE A 177 7.72 18.34 -3.38
CA ILE A 177 8.12 17.16 -4.15
C ILE A 177 7.03 16.77 -5.16
N ASN A 178 5.75 16.94 -4.80
CA ASN A 178 4.61 16.75 -5.70
C ASN A 178 4.71 17.65 -6.93
N LEU A 179 4.96 18.95 -6.72
CA LEU A 179 5.18 19.94 -7.78
C LEU A 179 6.29 19.52 -8.75
N LEU A 180 7.45 19.10 -8.23
CA LEU A 180 8.57 18.69 -9.06
C LEU A 180 8.27 17.40 -9.85
N PHE A 181 7.65 16.39 -9.23
CA PHE A 181 7.34 15.15 -9.95
C PHE A 181 6.22 15.32 -11.00
N ALA A 182 5.25 16.20 -10.76
CA ALA A 182 4.26 16.58 -11.76
C ALA A 182 4.90 17.25 -12.99
N LEU A 183 5.86 18.15 -12.79
CA LEU A 183 6.66 18.71 -13.89
C LEU A 183 7.46 17.61 -14.60
N MET A 184 8.17 16.76 -13.86
CA MET A 184 8.94 15.65 -14.42
C MET A 184 8.08 14.76 -15.31
N ARG A 185 6.88 14.39 -14.85
CA ARG A 185 5.89 13.60 -15.60
C ARG A 185 5.56 14.24 -16.94
N CYS A 186 5.21 15.53 -16.97
CA CYS A 186 4.87 16.24 -18.20
C CYS A 186 6.03 16.19 -19.22
N PHE A 187 7.26 16.43 -18.78
CA PHE A 187 8.43 16.44 -19.66
C PHE A 187 8.85 15.03 -20.12
N LEU A 188 8.79 14.02 -19.25
CA LEU A 188 9.14 12.65 -19.62
C LEU A 188 8.11 12.04 -20.59
N HIS A 189 6.82 12.24 -20.35
CA HIS A 189 5.76 11.70 -21.23
C HIS A 189 5.76 12.34 -22.61
N ALA A 190 6.18 13.60 -22.72
CA ALA A 190 6.43 14.25 -24.01
C ALA A 190 7.64 13.68 -24.79
N ASN A 191 8.48 12.84 -24.16
CA ASN A 191 9.75 12.36 -24.71
C ASN A 191 9.88 10.83 -24.57
N PRO A 192 9.31 10.03 -25.50
CA PRO A 192 9.22 8.57 -25.39
C PRO A 192 10.57 7.84 -25.22
N LEU A 193 11.66 8.36 -25.80
CA LEU A 193 12.98 7.75 -25.67
C LEU A 193 13.55 7.89 -24.25
N ALA A 194 13.38 9.06 -23.63
CA ALA A 194 13.78 9.28 -22.24
C ALA A 194 12.89 8.46 -21.30
N LEU A 195 11.59 8.40 -21.58
CA LEU A 195 10.62 7.63 -20.81
C LEU A 195 11.00 6.14 -20.71
N LYS A 196 11.44 5.52 -21.82
CA LYS A 196 11.88 4.10 -21.88
C LYS A 196 13.11 3.75 -21.02
N ILE A 197 13.85 4.76 -20.54
CA ILE A 197 14.96 4.56 -19.59
C ILE A 197 14.41 4.24 -18.20
N PHE A 198 13.31 4.88 -17.82
CA PHE A 198 12.74 4.78 -16.47
C PHE A 198 11.68 3.70 -16.33
N ARG A 199 10.90 3.47 -17.39
CA ARG A 199 9.76 2.55 -17.35
C ARG A 199 9.55 1.90 -18.69
N ARG A 200 9.26 0.59 -18.68
CA ARG A 200 9.04 -0.23 -19.87
C ARG A 200 7.77 -1.06 -19.69
N PRO A 201 7.07 -1.42 -20.77
CA PRO A 201 5.94 -2.33 -20.66
C PRO A 201 6.34 -3.68 -20.02
N TRP A 202 5.43 -4.28 -19.25
CA TRP A 202 5.65 -5.56 -18.54
C TRP A 202 4.46 -6.49 -18.71
N LYS A 203 4.66 -7.79 -18.47
CA LYS A 203 3.59 -8.80 -18.50
C LYS A 203 2.89 -8.88 -17.15
N GLY A 204 1.56 -8.99 -17.15
CA GLY A 204 0.77 -9.08 -15.92
C GLY A 204 0.22 -7.73 -15.46
N ILE A 205 -0.30 -7.71 -14.22
CA ILE A 205 -0.86 -6.52 -13.59
C ILE A 205 0.21 -5.81 -12.78
N ALA A 206 0.81 -6.50 -11.80
CA ALA A 206 1.83 -5.95 -10.94
C ALA A 206 3.12 -5.62 -11.70
N GLU A 207 3.58 -4.38 -11.57
CA GLU A 207 4.81 -3.88 -12.16
C GLU A 207 6.06 -4.51 -11.49
N PRO A 208 7.02 -5.04 -12.26
CA PRO A 208 8.28 -5.51 -11.70
C PRO A 208 9.16 -4.33 -11.26
N LEU A 209 9.75 -4.43 -10.07
CA LEU A 209 10.76 -3.49 -9.60
C LEU A 209 12.05 -3.69 -10.41
N SER A 210 12.27 -2.82 -11.39
CA SER A 210 13.34 -2.96 -12.38
C SER A 210 14.61 -2.14 -12.09
N MET A 211 14.55 -1.15 -11.21
CA MET A 211 15.64 -0.19 -10.95
C MET A 211 16.27 -0.40 -9.57
N ARG A 212 17.04 -1.49 -9.40
CA ARG A 212 17.70 -1.84 -8.12
C ARG A 212 18.56 -0.73 -7.51
N VAL A 213 19.20 0.09 -8.34
CA VAL A 213 20.04 1.21 -7.88
C VAL A 213 19.25 2.30 -7.15
N SER A 214 17.93 2.37 -7.38
CA SER A 214 17.02 3.31 -6.70
C SER A 214 16.23 2.67 -5.56
N TRP A 215 16.50 1.42 -5.21
CA TRP A 215 15.77 0.75 -4.13
C TRP A 215 16.13 1.33 -2.77
N ILE A 216 15.09 1.64 -2.01
CA ILE A 216 15.17 1.95 -0.58
C ILE A 216 14.66 0.71 0.16
N THR A 217 15.59 -0.14 0.59
CA THR A 217 15.28 -1.40 1.28
C THR A 217 15.20 -1.17 2.78
N HIS A 218 14.10 -1.63 3.39
CA HIS A 218 13.85 -1.44 4.81
C HIS A 218 12.85 -2.46 5.39
N ARG A 219 12.77 -2.45 6.72
CA ARG A 219 11.73 -3.09 7.52
C ARG A 219 10.83 -2.02 8.13
N THR A 220 9.51 -2.20 8.08
CA THR A 220 8.51 -1.35 8.76
C THR A 220 7.35 -2.21 9.22
N GLY A 221 6.58 -1.76 10.22
CA GLY A 221 5.38 -2.48 10.69
C GLY A 221 4.40 -2.79 9.54
N PHE A 222 4.19 -1.81 8.66
CA PHE A 222 3.36 -1.91 7.45
C PHE A 222 3.78 -2.98 6.42
N TYR A 223 4.95 -3.59 6.56
CA TYR A 223 5.36 -4.70 5.71
C TYR A 223 5.22 -6.05 6.43
N ASP A 224 5.55 -6.06 7.72
CA ASP A 224 5.60 -7.26 8.54
C ASP A 224 4.18 -7.81 8.79
N ASP A 225 3.17 -6.95 8.93
CA ASP A 225 1.76 -7.31 9.10
C ASP A 225 1.23 -8.22 7.97
N ILE A 226 1.49 -7.87 6.71
CA ILE A 226 0.98 -8.63 5.56
C ILE A 226 1.65 -10.02 5.47
N PHE A 227 2.91 -10.16 5.91
CA PHE A 227 3.64 -11.42 5.82
C PHE A 227 3.20 -12.46 6.84
N TRP A 228 2.67 -12.05 7.99
CA TRP A 228 2.24 -12.98 9.03
C TRP A 228 1.16 -13.93 8.52
N GLU A 229 0.13 -13.41 7.86
CA GLU A 229 -0.98 -14.21 7.33
C GLU A 229 -0.50 -15.21 6.27
N GLN A 230 0.47 -14.82 5.43
CA GLN A 230 1.03 -15.71 4.42
C GLN A 230 1.71 -16.94 5.06
N ILE A 231 2.41 -16.72 6.18
CA ILE A 231 3.10 -17.77 6.94
C ILE A 231 2.09 -18.61 7.72
N TYR A 232 1.10 -17.97 8.35
CA TYR A 232 0.04 -18.62 9.12
C TYR A 232 -0.67 -19.70 8.29
N ASN A 233 -1.08 -19.38 7.06
CA ASN A 233 -1.79 -20.34 6.20
C ASN A 233 -0.98 -21.59 5.86
N LEU A 234 0.34 -21.49 5.69
CA LEU A 234 1.19 -22.67 5.55
C LEU A 234 1.36 -23.41 6.88
N TYR A 235 1.54 -22.68 7.98
CA TYR A 235 1.70 -23.26 9.31
C TYR A 235 0.49 -24.11 9.71
N ILE A 236 -0.74 -23.65 9.47
CA ILE A 236 -1.94 -24.36 9.90
C ILE A 236 -2.16 -25.69 9.17
N LEU A 237 -1.63 -25.86 7.94
CA LEU A 237 -1.67 -27.14 7.22
C LEU A 237 -1.04 -28.29 8.01
N GLY A 238 0.03 -27.99 8.78
CA GLY A 238 0.72 -28.97 9.62
C GLY A 238 1.38 -30.12 8.84
N GLU A 239 1.70 -29.92 7.56
CA GLU A 239 2.28 -30.95 6.68
C GLU A 239 3.81 -30.88 6.58
N LEU A 240 4.42 -29.83 7.12
CA LEU A 240 5.87 -29.63 7.00
C LEU A 240 6.65 -30.49 8.01
N PRO A 241 7.92 -30.82 7.70
CA PRO A 241 8.87 -31.31 8.68
C PRO A 241 8.92 -30.43 9.93
N LYS A 242 9.16 -31.06 11.08
CA LYS A 242 9.14 -30.39 12.40
C LYS A 242 10.06 -29.16 12.47
N GLU A 243 11.25 -29.23 11.90
CA GLU A 243 12.21 -28.11 11.90
C GLU A 243 11.67 -26.88 11.14
N GLU A 244 11.06 -27.11 9.98
CA GLU A 244 10.46 -26.05 9.18
C GLU A 244 9.22 -25.48 9.86
N GLN A 245 8.39 -26.35 10.47
CA GLN A 245 7.23 -25.95 11.24
C GLN A 245 7.62 -25.05 12.44
N GLU A 246 8.68 -25.43 13.17
CA GLU A 246 9.24 -24.62 14.27
C GLU A 246 9.77 -23.28 13.74
N LYS A 247 10.39 -23.26 12.56
CA LYS A 247 10.90 -22.05 11.93
C LYS A 247 9.78 -21.08 11.54
N LEU A 248 8.68 -21.57 10.96
CA LEU A 248 7.51 -20.74 10.63
C LEU A 248 6.89 -20.13 11.90
N ARG A 249 6.80 -20.91 12.98
CA ARG A 249 6.34 -20.41 14.28
C ARG A 249 7.22 -19.27 14.81
N GLU A 250 8.54 -19.44 14.78
CA GLU A 250 9.49 -18.38 15.20
C GLU A 250 9.31 -17.10 14.37
N MET A 251 9.08 -17.23 13.06
CA MET A 251 8.82 -16.09 12.18
C MET A 251 7.54 -15.35 12.60
N MET A 252 6.44 -16.08 12.82
CA MET A 252 5.17 -15.52 13.25
C MET A 252 5.28 -14.79 14.59
N GLU A 253 5.93 -15.39 15.60
CA GLU A 253 6.14 -14.76 16.91
C GLU A 253 7.00 -13.48 16.78
N SER A 254 8.09 -13.54 16.00
CA SER A 254 8.99 -12.41 15.81
C SER A 254 8.33 -11.24 15.09
N ILE A 255 7.49 -11.52 14.09
CA ILE A 255 6.71 -10.51 13.37
C ILE A 255 5.69 -9.87 14.31
N LEU A 256 4.88 -10.68 15.00
CA LEU A 256 3.85 -10.17 15.90
C LEU A 256 4.46 -9.33 17.03
N HIS A 257 5.57 -9.78 17.62
CA HIS A 257 6.31 -9.01 18.62
C HIS A 257 6.74 -7.64 18.08
N PHE A 258 7.30 -7.59 16.87
CA PHE A 258 7.72 -6.31 16.30
C PHE A 258 6.54 -5.35 16.10
N LEU A 259 5.37 -5.87 15.75
CA LEU A 259 4.16 -5.05 15.60
C LEU A 259 3.66 -4.57 16.97
N ILE A 260 3.23 -5.47 17.85
CA ILE A 260 2.44 -5.09 19.04
C ILE A 260 3.28 -4.67 20.26
N ILE A 261 4.59 -4.94 20.26
CA ILE A 261 5.50 -4.52 21.34
C ILE A 261 6.45 -3.42 20.85
N THR A 262 7.11 -3.61 19.72
CA THR A 262 8.14 -2.65 19.24
C THR A 262 7.54 -1.45 18.52
N SER A 263 6.48 -1.66 17.74
CA SER A 263 5.88 -0.65 16.86
C SER A 263 4.66 0.05 17.46
N MET A 264 4.28 -0.29 18.69
CA MET A 264 3.12 0.28 19.34
C MET A 264 3.41 1.68 19.92
N GLU A 265 2.49 2.61 19.69
CA GLU A 265 2.39 3.87 20.44
C GLU A 265 0.97 4.10 20.95
N LEU A 266 0.79 4.99 21.94
CA LEU A 266 -0.51 5.33 22.47
C LEU A 266 -1.05 6.60 21.80
N LEU A 267 -2.28 6.53 21.31
CA LEU A 267 -3.06 7.65 20.76
C LEU A 267 -4.31 7.91 21.60
N GLU A 268 -5.01 9.00 21.28
CA GLU A 268 -6.30 9.36 21.85
C GLU A 268 -7.34 9.49 20.73
N ALA A 269 -8.50 8.87 20.91
CA ALA A 269 -9.62 8.99 19.99
C ALA A 269 -10.13 10.45 19.97
N PRO A 270 -10.46 11.00 18.80
CA PRO A 270 -10.58 12.45 18.59
C PRO A 270 -11.76 13.09 19.32
N SER A 271 -12.82 12.33 19.60
CA SER A 271 -14.08 12.83 20.18
C SER A 271 -14.22 12.41 21.64
N SER A 272 -13.98 11.13 21.95
CA SER A 272 -14.13 10.61 23.31
C SER A 272 -12.89 10.79 24.20
N GLY A 273 -11.71 11.00 23.60
CA GLY A 273 -10.44 10.98 24.32
C GLY A 273 -10.04 9.59 24.84
N ILE A 274 -10.65 8.51 24.34
CA ILE A 274 -10.26 7.14 24.69
C ILE A 274 -8.80 6.92 24.29
N LYS A 275 -7.95 6.60 25.27
CA LYS A 275 -6.57 6.18 25.00
C LYS A 275 -6.55 4.79 24.44
N HIS A 276 -5.89 4.61 23.31
CA HIS A 276 -5.79 3.31 22.66
C HIS A 276 -4.39 3.13 22.05
N PRO A 277 -3.91 1.89 21.93
CA PRO A 277 -2.67 1.62 21.21
C PRO A 277 -2.91 1.80 19.71
N ALA A 278 -1.85 2.05 18.95
CA ALA A 278 -1.85 2.08 17.50
C ALA A 278 -0.44 1.74 17.00
N ILE A 279 -0.34 1.13 15.81
CA ILE A 279 0.93 0.68 15.28
C ILE A 279 1.53 1.75 14.36
N THR A 280 2.72 2.25 14.70
CA THR A 280 3.48 3.17 13.84
C THR A 280 4.39 2.40 12.89
N CYS A 281 4.48 2.84 11.63
CA CYS A 281 5.34 2.18 10.65
C CYS A 281 6.83 2.42 10.91
N LEU A 282 7.18 3.49 11.65
CA LEU A 282 8.56 3.91 11.92
C LEU A 282 8.77 4.14 13.42
N PRO A 283 8.71 3.08 14.26
CA PRO A 283 8.94 3.20 15.69
C PRO A 283 10.28 3.83 16.03
N LYS A 284 10.28 4.56 17.15
CA LYS A 284 11.45 5.20 17.75
C LYS A 284 11.55 4.78 19.22
N ASP A 285 12.77 4.66 19.73
CA ASP A 285 13.01 4.44 21.15
C ASP A 285 12.74 5.72 21.97
N GLY A 286 12.88 5.62 23.30
CA GLY A 286 12.70 6.76 24.21
C GLY A 286 13.67 7.93 23.99
N ASN A 287 14.74 7.74 23.22
CA ASN A 287 15.70 8.76 22.82
C ASN A 287 15.44 9.29 21.39
N GLY A 288 14.34 8.89 20.76
CA GLY A 288 13.99 9.25 19.39
C GLY A 288 14.81 8.52 18.32
N GLN A 289 15.58 7.49 18.68
CA GLN A 289 16.33 6.69 17.71
C GLN A 289 15.42 5.71 17.00
N PRO A 290 15.51 5.58 15.66
CA PRO A 290 14.65 4.66 14.94
C PRO A 290 14.93 3.19 15.30
N LEU A 291 13.85 2.43 15.49
CA LEU A 291 13.87 0.99 15.77
C LEU A 291 13.71 0.13 14.50
N CYS A 292 13.51 0.77 13.34
CA CYS A 292 13.44 0.11 12.04
C CYS A 292 14.81 -0.04 11.37
N ASN A 293 14.97 -1.13 10.63
CA ASN A 293 16.16 -1.34 9.82
C ASN A 293 16.10 -0.49 8.53
N LEU A 294 16.90 0.58 8.50
CA LEU A 294 17.08 1.44 7.33
C LEU A 294 18.48 2.08 7.37
N LYS A 295 19.11 2.27 6.21
CA LYS A 295 20.46 2.86 6.14
C LYS A 295 20.44 4.33 6.56
N PRO A 296 21.49 4.86 7.21
CA PRO A 296 21.54 6.28 7.64
C PRO A 296 21.28 7.29 6.51
N ARG A 297 21.77 7.00 5.30
CA ARG A 297 21.54 7.85 4.12
C ARG A 297 20.05 7.93 3.75
N ASP A 298 19.32 6.83 3.93
CA ASP A 298 17.93 6.69 3.53
C ASP A 298 17.03 7.31 4.61
N TRP A 299 17.42 7.20 5.90
CA TRP A 299 16.84 8.00 7.00
C TRP A 299 16.93 9.50 6.74
N LYS A 300 18.13 9.98 6.36
CA LYS A 300 18.32 11.37 5.98
C LYS A 300 17.44 11.76 4.79
N ALA A 301 17.34 10.90 3.77
CA ALA A 301 16.49 11.17 2.61
C ALA A 301 15.00 11.25 2.99
N LYS A 302 14.50 10.33 3.83
CA LYS A 302 13.11 10.37 4.34
C LYS A 302 12.84 11.67 5.09
N LYS A 303 13.73 12.07 6.02
CA LYS A 303 13.62 13.35 6.73
C LYS A 303 13.55 14.57 5.81
N GLU A 304 14.43 14.62 4.80
CA GLU A 304 14.44 15.73 3.83
C GLU A 304 13.17 15.82 2.97
N LEU A 305 12.44 14.72 2.85
CA LEU A 305 11.18 14.60 2.12
C LEU A 305 9.95 14.76 3.02
N GLY A 306 10.13 14.96 4.33
CA GLY A 306 9.04 15.07 5.31
C GLY A 306 8.46 13.73 5.78
N PHE A 307 9.20 12.62 5.62
CA PHE A 307 8.78 11.26 5.99
C PHE A 307 9.49 10.70 7.24
N ASP A 308 10.10 11.54 8.09
CA ASP A 308 10.76 11.08 9.33
C ASP A 308 9.83 11.01 10.54
N ASP A 309 8.61 11.55 10.42
CA ASP A 309 7.52 11.36 11.36
C ASP A 309 6.31 10.77 10.63
N TYR A 310 5.74 9.71 11.22
CA TYR A 310 4.65 8.93 10.63
C TYR A 310 3.48 8.87 11.60
N VAL A 311 2.27 8.91 11.05
CA VAL A 311 1.04 8.65 11.80
C VAL A 311 0.86 7.13 11.90
N PRO A 312 0.38 6.57 13.02
CA PRO A 312 -0.04 5.19 13.05
C PRO A 312 -1.04 4.85 11.96
N ASP A 313 -0.82 3.71 11.33
CA ASP A 313 -1.67 3.21 10.26
C ASP A 313 -2.86 2.46 10.86
N VAL A 314 -4.06 2.75 10.36
CA VAL A 314 -5.26 2.07 10.83
C VAL A 314 -5.22 0.61 10.40
N ASP A 315 -4.78 0.31 9.18
CA ASP A 315 -4.73 -1.08 8.66
C ASP A 315 -3.72 -1.95 9.41
N THR A 316 -2.48 -1.49 9.61
CA THR A 316 -1.44 -2.23 10.33
C THR A 316 -1.91 -2.51 11.76
N THR A 317 -2.66 -1.57 12.36
CA THR A 317 -3.24 -1.77 13.68
C THR A 317 -4.31 -2.86 13.67
N PHE A 318 -5.27 -2.81 12.74
CA PHE A 318 -6.35 -3.80 12.67
C PHE A 318 -5.89 -5.18 12.17
N LEU A 319 -4.90 -5.24 11.27
CA LEU A 319 -4.22 -6.48 10.92
C LEU A 319 -3.53 -7.08 12.15
N ALA A 320 -2.78 -6.28 12.92
CA ALA A 320 -2.14 -6.77 14.15
C ALA A 320 -3.16 -7.25 15.20
N LEU A 321 -4.36 -6.65 15.27
CA LEU A 321 -5.45 -7.14 16.12
C LEU A 321 -5.98 -8.50 15.65
N ALA A 322 -6.27 -8.64 14.36
CA ALA A 322 -6.66 -9.92 13.78
C ALA A 322 -5.60 -11.00 13.99
N MET A 323 -4.32 -10.67 13.78
CA MET A 323 -3.19 -11.56 14.03
C MET A 323 -3.07 -11.96 15.51
N SER A 324 -3.27 -11.01 16.42
CA SER A 324 -3.24 -11.27 17.87
C SER A 324 -4.32 -12.29 18.25
N ARG A 325 -5.54 -12.13 17.73
CA ARG A 325 -6.64 -13.09 17.91
C ARG A 325 -6.29 -14.46 17.34
N LYS A 326 -5.90 -14.53 16.07
CA LYS A 326 -5.51 -15.80 15.39
C LYS A 326 -4.36 -16.50 16.12
N TRP A 327 -3.41 -15.75 16.67
CA TRP A 327 -2.28 -16.32 17.43
C TRP A 327 -2.73 -16.93 18.75
N LEU A 328 -3.54 -16.22 19.53
CA LEU A 328 -4.09 -16.73 20.80
C LEU A 328 -4.90 -18.02 20.56
N ASP A 329 -5.81 -17.99 19.60
CA ASP A 329 -6.67 -19.13 19.27
C ASP A 329 -5.83 -20.33 18.80
N LEU A 330 -4.82 -20.10 17.96
CA LEU A 330 -3.91 -21.15 17.47
C LEU A 330 -3.07 -21.76 18.60
N VAL A 331 -2.59 -20.95 19.54
CA VAL A 331 -1.82 -21.40 20.70
C VAL A 331 -2.65 -22.30 21.59
N GLU A 332 -3.91 -21.92 21.84
CA GLU A 332 -4.87 -22.72 22.60
C GLU A 332 -5.20 -24.03 21.86
N GLU A 333 -5.62 -23.95 20.59
CA GLU A 333 -6.07 -25.10 19.79
C GLU A 333 -4.96 -26.15 19.65
N LYS A 334 -3.73 -25.73 19.37
CA LYS A 334 -2.59 -26.63 19.11
C LYS A 334 -1.70 -26.85 20.32
N ASN A 335 -2.04 -26.30 21.49
CA ASN A 335 -1.25 -26.36 22.72
C ASN A 335 0.23 -25.99 22.48
N ILE A 336 0.45 -24.87 21.79
CA ILE A 336 1.79 -24.41 21.39
C ILE A 336 2.48 -23.77 22.59
N LYS A 337 3.74 -24.14 22.83
CA LYS A 337 4.58 -23.41 23.80
C LYS A 337 5.02 -22.07 23.19
N ALA A 338 4.26 -21.02 23.47
CA ALA A 338 4.50 -19.66 22.97
C ALA A 338 5.23 -18.78 24.00
N ASN A 339 5.69 -17.61 23.55
CA ASN A 339 6.23 -16.58 24.44
C ASN A 339 5.13 -15.92 25.30
N GLU A 340 5.22 -16.07 26.62
CA GLU A 340 4.25 -15.54 27.61
C GLU A 340 4.09 -14.01 27.58
N GLU A 341 5.16 -13.26 27.32
CA GLU A 341 5.09 -11.80 27.20
C GLU A 341 4.28 -11.41 25.96
N LEU A 342 4.48 -12.13 24.86
CA LEU A 342 3.76 -11.90 23.61
C LEU A 342 2.27 -12.23 23.74
N LEU A 343 1.93 -13.35 24.42
CA LEU A 343 0.54 -13.72 24.69
C LEU A 343 -0.18 -12.63 25.50
N ARG A 344 0.44 -12.17 26.59
CA ARG A 344 -0.12 -11.09 27.42
C ARG A 344 -0.26 -9.78 26.63
N ALA A 345 0.74 -9.45 25.81
CA ALA A 345 0.67 -8.26 24.97
C ALA A 345 -0.50 -8.34 23.97
N ALA A 346 -0.72 -9.49 23.35
CA ALA A 346 -1.85 -9.73 22.45
C ALA A 346 -3.21 -9.59 23.17
N GLU A 347 -3.35 -10.17 24.37
CA GLU A 347 -4.57 -10.03 25.18
C GLU A 347 -4.87 -8.57 25.53
N VAL A 348 -3.87 -7.84 26.03
CA VAL A 348 -4.01 -6.41 26.38
C VAL A 348 -4.34 -5.58 25.14
N PHE A 349 -3.72 -5.87 24.01
CA PHE A 349 -3.95 -5.15 22.76
C PHE A 349 -5.40 -5.31 22.26
N LEU A 350 -6.02 -6.46 22.50
CA LEU A 350 -7.42 -6.73 22.14
C LEU A 350 -8.45 -6.17 23.13
N ASP A 351 -8.06 -5.85 24.36
CA ASP A 351 -8.98 -5.48 25.46
C ASP A 351 -9.50 -4.03 25.39
N PHE A 352 -9.21 -3.31 24.31
CA PHE A 352 -9.72 -1.96 24.07
C PHE A 352 -11.09 -2.00 23.34
N PRO A 353 -11.93 -0.96 23.51
CA PRO A 353 -13.24 -0.85 22.85
C PRO A 353 -13.07 -0.45 21.38
N TRP A 354 -12.53 -1.37 20.56
CA TRP A 354 -12.06 -1.07 19.21
C TRP A 354 -13.17 -0.66 18.24
N VAL A 355 -14.39 -1.18 18.40
CA VAL A 355 -15.52 -0.80 17.55
C VAL A 355 -15.95 0.63 17.86
N GLU A 356 -15.99 1.00 19.14
CA GLU A 356 -16.28 2.37 19.57
C GLU A 356 -15.20 3.34 19.09
N ILE A 357 -13.92 2.96 19.23
CA ILE A 357 -12.78 3.78 18.77
C ILE A 357 -12.87 4.00 17.26
N ILE A 358 -13.06 2.96 16.45
CA ILE A 358 -13.01 3.09 15.00
C ILE A 358 -14.25 3.78 14.42
N ASN A 359 -15.40 3.68 15.10
CA ASN A 359 -16.62 4.40 14.73
C ASN A 359 -16.42 5.93 14.77
N GLU A 360 -15.47 6.44 15.59
CA GLU A 360 -15.11 7.87 15.58
C GLU A 360 -14.51 8.36 14.26
N TYR A 361 -13.95 7.42 13.47
CA TYR A 361 -13.32 7.69 12.20
C TYR A 361 -14.20 7.31 11.00
N GLN A 362 -15.32 6.61 11.22
CA GLN A 362 -16.14 6.05 10.15
C GLN A 362 -17.06 7.12 9.53
N ILE A 363 -16.96 7.28 8.21
CA ILE A 363 -17.83 8.15 7.43
C ILE A 363 -19.26 7.60 7.44
N GLY A 364 -20.21 8.45 7.81
CA GLY A 364 -21.61 8.06 7.99
C GLY A 364 -21.98 7.62 9.41
N GLY A 365 -21.01 7.51 10.33
CA GLY A 365 -21.24 7.27 11.76
C GLY A 365 -21.62 8.52 12.57
N GLY A 366 -21.85 9.67 11.91
CA GLY A 366 -22.17 10.95 12.56
C GLY A 366 -20.94 11.76 13.02
N ASN A 367 -19.76 11.13 13.08
CA ASN A 367 -18.50 11.78 13.46
C ASN A 367 -17.90 12.56 12.28
N LYS A 368 -17.31 13.73 12.58
CA LYS A 368 -16.76 14.67 11.58
C LYS A 368 -15.32 15.10 11.89
N THR A 369 -14.65 14.40 12.78
CA THR A 369 -13.39 14.85 13.38
C THR A 369 -12.15 14.53 12.55
N ASN A 370 -12.20 13.53 11.66
CA ASN A 370 -11.09 13.15 10.77
C ASN A 370 -11.60 12.79 9.36
N PRO A 371 -12.10 13.75 8.56
CA PRO A 371 -12.50 13.48 7.17
C PRO A 371 -11.28 13.24 6.26
N PRO A 372 -11.44 12.55 5.13
CA PRO A 372 -10.38 12.44 4.13
C PRO A 372 -10.06 13.82 3.56
N THR A 373 -8.78 14.20 3.55
CA THR A 373 -8.30 15.46 2.96
C THR A 373 -8.00 15.32 1.47
N ILE A 374 -7.73 14.10 1.00
CA ILE A 374 -7.51 13.75 -0.40
C ILE A 374 -8.67 12.84 -0.82
N THR A 375 -9.33 13.19 -1.92
CA THR A 375 -10.55 12.55 -2.41
C THR A 375 -10.45 12.06 -3.85
N MET A 376 -9.23 11.80 -4.32
CA MET A 376 -8.96 11.29 -5.67
C MET A 376 -9.43 9.84 -5.87
N THR A 377 -9.70 9.09 -4.81
CA THR A 377 -10.10 7.66 -4.90
C THR A 377 -11.56 7.48 -5.35
N ARG A 378 -12.04 8.40 -6.18
CA ARG A 378 -13.33 8.33 -6.86
C ARG A 378 -13.27 7.31 -8.00
N PRO A 379 -14.40 6.67 -8.35
CA PRO A 379 -15.76 6.97 -7.90
C PRO A 379 -16.25 6.18 -6.67
N LEU A 380 -15.36 5.76 -5.76
CA LEU A 380 -15.80 5.10 -4.51
C LEU A 380 -16.84 5.95 -3.76
N ASP A 381 -17.89 5.28 -3.32
CA ASP A 381 -18.80 5.80 -2.30
C ASP A 381 -18.12 5.63 -0.94
N TYR A 382 -17.83 6.74 -0.28
CA TYR A 382 -17.10 6.73 1.00
C TYR A 382 -17.98 6.39 2.20
N PHE A 383 -19.30 6.24 2.06
CA PHE A 383 -20.15 5.85 3.17
C PHE A 383 -19.73 4.50 3.76
N GLY A 384 -19.47 4.48 5.07
CA GLY A 384 -18.98 3.31 5.81
C GLY A 384 -17.46 3.14 5.82
N SER A 385 -16.72 3.96 5.07
CA SER A 385 -15.24 3.89 5.06
C SER A 385 -14.60 4.67 6.21
N VAL A 386 -13.32 4.36 6.46
CA VAL A 386 -12.43 4.99 7.44
C VAL A 386 -11.17 5.43 6.70
N PRO A 387 -10.70 6.67 6.91
CA PRO A 387 -9.42 7.12 6.36
C PRO A 387 -8.22 6.35 6.89
N LEU A 388 -7.14 6.34 6.12
CA LEU A 388 -5.90 5.58 6.40
C LEU A 388 -5.33 5.80 7.80
N TRP A 389 -5.24 7.06 8.21
CA TRP A 389 -4.44 7.46 9.36
C TRP A 389 -5.34 7.75 10.55
N PHE A 390 -4.91 7.27 11.72
CA PHE A 390 -5.45 7.77 12.99
C PHE A 390 -5.18 9.28 13.11
N ASP A 391 -5.92 9.99 13.97
CA ASP A 391 -5.65 11.41 14.18
C ASP A 391 -4.42 11.57 15.09
N LYS A 392 -3.38 12.25 14.59
CA LYS A 392 -2.16 12.53 15.35
C LYS A 392 -1.61 13.93 15.02
N PRO A 393 -1.54 14.85 15.98
CA PRO A 393 -0.87 16.13 15.79
C PRO A 393 0.65 16.00 15.85
N PHE A 394 1.35 16.51 14.85
CA PHE A 394 2.80 16.67 14.84
C PHE A 394 3.18 18.09 15.22
N LYS A 395 3.94 18.23 16.32
CA LYS A 395 4.61 19.49 16.64
C LYS A 395 5.92 19.55 15.86
N ARG A 396 6.04 20.49 14.93
CA ARG A 396 7.33 20.75 14.28
C ARG A 396 8.32 21.31 15.31
N ASP A 397 9.59 20.96 15.18
CA ASP A 397 10.66 21.34 16.13
C ASP A 397 10.67 22.86 16.43
N LYS A 398 11.21 23.19 17.60
CA LYS A 398 11.12 24.43 18.42
C LYS A 398 11.22 25.82 17.74
N GLU A 399 11.44 25.93 16.44
CA GLU A 399 11.64 27.22 15.75
C GLU A 399 10.34 27.87 15.24
N ASP A 400 9.29 27.10 14.93
CA ASP A 400 8.02 27.67 14.44
C ASP A 400 6.77 27.30 15.28
N GLY A 401 6.87 26.28 16.14
CA GLY A 401 5.80 25.88 17.07
C GLY A 401 4.51 25.37 16.41
N ARG A 402 4.51 25.10 15.10
CA ARG A 402 3.31 24.72 14.36
C ARG A 402 2.89 23.27 14.67
N VAL A 403 1.59 23.05 14.68
CA VAL A 403 0.97 21.72 14.77
C VAL A 403 0.38 21.36 13.41
N VAL A 404 0.80 20.23 12.86
CA VAL A 404 0.30 19.68 11.58
C VAL A 404 -0.41 18.37 11.88
N ARG A 405 -1.66 18.18 11.42
CA ARG A 405 -2.42 16.93 11.65
C ARG A 405 -2.34 15.97 10.46
N GLU A 406 -2.44 16.46 9.23
CA GLU A 406 -2.35 15.61 8.03
C GLU A 406 -1.07 15.84 7.22
N THR A 407 0.10 15.61 7.83
CA THR A 407 1.42 15.83 7.19
C THR A 407 1.50 15.23 5.77
N LEU A 408 0.89 14.05 5.58
CA LEU A 408 0.91 13.30 4.32
C LEU A 408 -0.45 13.26 3.61
N GLY A 409 -1.43 14.03 4.08
CA GLY A 409 -2.84 13.89 3.69
C GLY A 409 -3.49 12.62 4.23
N ASN A 410 -4.81 12.53 4.10
CA ASN A 410 -5.60 11.38 4.50
C ASN A 410 -6.62 11.05 3.41
N GLU A 411 -6.77 9.77 3.08
CA GLU A 411 -7.58 9.30 1.95
C GLU A 411 -8.25 7.98 2.28
N ILE A 412 -9.13 7.50 1.39
CA ILE A 412 -9.82 6.22 1.57
C ILE A 412 -9.09 5.14 0.79
N CYS A 413 -8.65 4.09 1.50
CA CYS A 413 -8.20 2.83 0.91
C CYS A 413 -9.23 1.74 1.20
N PRO A 414 -9.83 1.14 0.16
CA PRO A 414 -10.80 0.07 0.37
C PRO A 414 -10.17 -1.21 0.92
N GLY A 415 -8.88 -1.47 0.66
CA GLY A 415 -8.15 -2.61 1.25
C GLY A 415 -8.09 -2.52 2.77
N HIS A 416 -7.61 -1.40 3.29
CA HIS A 416 -7.51 -1.15 4.75
C HIS A 416 -8.86 -1.24 5.44
N ASN A 417 -9.90 -0.75 4.76
CA ASN A 417 -11.25 -0.81 5.30
C ASN A 417 -11.75 -2.26 5.47
N MET A 418 -11.30 -3.17 4.59
CA MET A 418 -11.60 -4.60 4.68
C MET A 418 -10.88 -5.25 5.86
N ASP A 419 -9.64 -4.84 6.16
CA ASP A 419 -8.88 -5.35 7.31
C ASP A 419 -9.56 -4.98 8.64
N ILE A 420 -10.09 -3.76 8.74
CA ILE A 420 -10.92 -3.34 9.89
C ILE A 420 -12.13 -4.26 10.01
N PHE A 421 -12.85 -4.48 8.91
CA PHE A 421 -14.06 -5.30 8.90
C PHE A 421 -13.76 -6.76 9.30
N GLU A 422 -12.75 -7.39 8.70
CA GLU A 422 -12.29 -8.75 9.04
C GLU A 422 -11.94 -8.85 10.53
N SER A 423 -11.15 -7.91 11.05
CA SER A 423 -10.72 -7.92 12.45
C SER A 423 -11.88 -7.79 13.42
N ILE A 424 -12.90 -6.98 13.11
CA ILE A 424 -14.11 -6.88 13.96
C ILE A 424 -14.88 -8.19 13.94
N LEU A 425 -15.02 -8.84 12.79
CA LEU A 425 -15.69 -10.15 12.69
C LEU A 425 -14.96 -11.24 13.51
N ALA A 426 -13.62 -11.25 13.44
CA ALA A 426 -12.79 -12.18 14.21
C ALA A 426 -12.90 -11.96 15.73
N ASN A 427 -13.15 -10.72 16.18
CA ASN A 427 -13.23 -10.36 17.60
C ASN A 427 -14.65 -10.00 18.07
N ARG A 428 -15.68 -10.39 17.31
CA ARG A 428 -17.06 -9.89 17.46
C ARG A 428 -17.65 -10.03 18.87
N TYR A 429 -17.30 -11.09 19.60
CA TYR A 429 -17.79 -11.28 20.97
C TYR A 429 -17.08 -10.38 21.98
N GLN A 430 -15.75 -10.27 21.89
CA GLN A 430 -14.97 -9.42 22.81
C GLN A 430 -15.35 -7.96 22.64
N TRP A 431 -15.59 -7.52 21.40
CA TRP A 431 -15.92 -6.13 21.09
C TRP A 431 -17.42 -5.85 20.99
N LYS A 432 -18.28 -6.81 21.37
CA LYS A 432 -19.74 -6.68 21.33
C LYS A 432 -20.24 -6.15 19.97
N ALA A 433 -19.63 -6.62 18.90
CA ALA A 433 -19.84 -6.09 17.55
C ALA A 433 -21.25 -6.34 17.01
N LEU A 434 -22.01 -7.24 17.65
CA LEU A 434 -23.36 -7.63 17.26
C LEU A 434 -24.46 -6.87 18.03
N GLU A 435 -24.09 -5.87 18.82
CA GLU A 435 -25.00 -5.14 19.71
C GLU A 435 -25.11 -3.66 19.30
N GLY A 436 -26.33 -3.11 19.38
CA GLY A 436 -26.59 -1.66 19.29
C GLY A 436 -25.87 -0.92 18.16
N GLU A 437 -25.17 0.16 18.50
CA GLU A 437 -24.41 0.98 17.55
C GLU A 437 -23.19 0.27 16.97
N ASN A 438 -22.63 -0.74 17.65
CA ASN A 438 -21.50 -1.51 17.15
C ASN A 438 -21.93 -2.36 15.95
N LEU A 439 -23.14 -2.94 15.98
CA LEU A 439 -23.72 -3.63 14.83
C LEU A 439 -23.96 -2.68 13.65
N ALA A 440 -24.46 -1.47 13.92
CA ALA A 440 -24.65 -0.47 12.88
C ALA A 440 -23.32 -0.05 12.23
N THR A 441 -22.25 0.07 13.03
CA THR A 441 -20.88 0.33 12.55
C THR A 441 -20.38 -0.79 11.63
N LEU A 442 -20.58 -2.04 12.05
CA LEU A 442 -20.22 -3.23 11.28
C LEU A 442 -20.96 -3.29 9.93
N GLN A 443 -22.27 -3.03 9.93
CA GLN A 443 -23.10 -3.03 8.72
C GLN A 443 -22.75 -1.91 7.73
N ARG A 444 -22.24 -0.77 8.22
CA ARG A 444 -21.72 0.31 7.36
C ARG A 444 -20.45 -0.11 6.63
N PHE A 445 -19.51 -0.80 7.28
CA PHE A 445 -18.33 -1.36 6.59
C PHE A 445 -18.74 -2.34 5.49
N LEU A 446 -19.67 -3.26 5.78
CA LEU A 446 -20.18 -4.17 4.76
C LEU A 446 -20.83 -3.42 3.57
N THR A 447 -21.58 -2.36 3.86
CA THR A 447 -22.22 -1.53 2.83
C THR A 447 -21.18 -0.85 1.93
N PHE A 448 -20.10 -0.32 2.50
CA PHE A 448 -18.99 0.27 1.74
C PHE A 448 -18.42 -0.74 0.72
N HIS A 449 -18.03 -1.92 1.20
CA HIS A 449 -17.45 -2.95 0.34
C HIS A 449 -18.45 -3.44 -0.72
N HIS A 450 -19.70 -3.69 -0.32
CA HIS A 450 -20.73 -4.10 -1.26
C HIS A 450 -20.94 -3.08 -2.37
N ASN A 451 -20.98 -1.78 -2.05
CA ASN A 451 -21.10 -0.72 -3.05
C ASN A 451 -19.90 -0.70 -4.00
N ALA A 452 -18.68 -0.87 -3.50
CA ALA A 452 -17.47 -0.93 -4.33
C ALA A 452 -17.45 -2.14 -5.29
N PHE A 453 -17.89 -3.32 -4.82
CA PHE A 453 -17.95 -4.52 -5.66
C PHE A 453 -19.12 -4.48 -6.65
N ARG A 454 -20.32 -4.09 -6.21
CA ARG A 454 -21.53 -4.05 -7.04
C ARG A 454 -21.44 -3.02 -8.17
N SER A 455 -20.78 -1.88 -7.92
CA SER A 455 -20.56 -0.85 -8.94
C SER A 455 -19.46 -1.21 -9.94
N GLY A 456 -18.60 -2.18 -9.63
CA GLY A 456 -17.39 -2.48 -10.40
C GLY A 456 -16.19 -1.59 -10.06
N ASN A 457 -16.35 -0.59 -9.19
CA ASN A 457 -15.29 0.35 -8.80
C ASN A 457 -14.05 -0.34 -8.22
N PHE A 458 -14.21 -1.53 -7.63
CA PHE A 458 -13.08 -2.33 -7.13
C PHE A 458 -12.04 -2.71 -8.20
N LYS A 459 -12.38 -2.60 -9.49
CA LYS A 459 -11.49 -2.87 -10.63
C LYS A 459 -10.71 -1.64 -11.10
N GLU A 460 -11.11 -0.44 -10.67
CA GLU A 460 -10.55 0.82 -11.14
C GLU A 460 -9.27 1.16 -10.37
N ASP A 461 -8.16 1.39 -11.09
CA ASP A 461 -6.88 1.78 -10.49
C ASP A 461 -7.00 3.09 -9.67
N SER A 462 -7.93 3.99 -10.04
CA SER A 462 -8.18 5.23 -9.31
C SER A 462 -8.86 4.99 -7.96
N ALA A 463 -9.77 4.02 -7.88
CA ALA A 463 -10.50 3.66 -6.67
C ALA A 463 -9.60 2.92 -5.67
N VAL A 464 -8.74 2.03 -6.15
CA VAL A 464 -7.87 1.20 -5.32
C VAL A 464 -6.46 1.76 -5.35
N ARG A 465 -6.24 2.96 -4.82
CA ARG A 465 -4.99 3.68 -5.10
C ARG A 465 -3.77 3.26 -4.26
N PHE A 466 -4.03 2.72 -3.07
CA PHE A 466 -3.02 2.21 -2.14
C PHE A 466 -2.51 0.83 -2.50
N TYR A 467 -3.34 0.02 -3.14
CA TYR A 467 -2.97 -1.32 -3.57
C TYR A 467 -3.27 -1.50 -5.04
N LEU A 468 -3.13 -2.71 -5.55
CA LEU A 468 -3.68 -3.05 -6.85
C LEU A 468 -5.10 -3.61 -6.67
N PRO A 469 -5.99 -3.50 -7.68
CA PRO A 469 -7.32 -4.11 -7.63
C PRO A 469 -7.33 -5.57 -7.15
N GLU A 470 -6.38 -6.38 -7.60
CA GLU A 470 -6.23 -7.79 -7.24
C GLU A 470 -5.88 -8.03 -5.77
N ILE A 471 -5.17 -7.09 -5.13
CA ILE A 471 -4.90 -7.16 -3.69
C ILE A 471 -6.20 -6.93 -2.93
N TYR A 472 -6.98 -5.92 -3.31
CA TYR A 472 -8.28 -5.67 -2.69
C TYR A 472 -9.24 -6.85 -2.89
N VAL A 473 -9.22 -7.48 -4.08
CA VAL A 473 -9.97 -8.71 -4.35
C VAL A 473 -9.48 -9.88 -3.49
N SER A 474 -8.18 -10.00 -3.25
CA SER A 474 -7.64 -11.03 -2.34
C SER A 474 -8.12 -10.87 -0.89
N TYR A 475 -8.36 -9.63 -0.45
CA TYR A 475 -8.88 -9.36 0.89
C TYR A 475 -10.34 -9.81 1.01
N ALA A 476 -11.13 -9.76 -0.08
CA ALA A 476 -12.44 -10.39 -0.10
C ALA A 476 -12.36 -11.92 0.10
N GLY A 477 -11.29 -12.56 -0.38
CA GLY A 477 -11.00 -13.96 -0.08
C GLY A 477 -10.78 -14.21 1.41
N ARG A 478 -9.90 -13.44 2.06
CA ARG A 478 -9.65 -13.53 3.52
C ARG A 478 -10.91 -13.26 4.34
N LEU A 479 -11.65 -12.20 3.99
CA LEU A 479 -12.93 -11.89 4.61
C LEU A 479 -13.89 -13.08 4.51
N TYR A 480 -13.99 -13.70 3.34
CA TYR A 480 -14.90 -14.83 3.14
C TYR A 480 -14.50 -16.04 3.97
N ASP A 481 -13.20 -16.29 4.13
CA ASP A 481 -12.70 -17.36 5.00
C ASP A 481 -13.10 -17.11 6.46
N THR A 482 -12.95 -15.87 6.96
CA THR A 482 -13.46 -15.48 8.29
C THR A 482 -14.98 -15.59 8.38
N TRP A 483 -15.72 -15.17 7.36
CA TRP A 483 -17.19 -15.23 7.31
C TRP A 483 -17.72 -16.66 7.50
N LEU A 484 -17.01 -17.64 6.94
CA LEU A 484 -17.36 -19.06 7.08
C LEU A 484 -17.22 -19.59 8.51
N THR A 485 -16.49 -18.91 9.39
CA THR A 485 -16.36 -19.26 10.82
C THR A 485 -17.54 -18.76 11.68
N ILE A 486 -18.37 -17.86 11.14
CA ILE A 486 -19.48 -17.23 11.86
C ILE A 486 -20.74 -18.12 11.81
N PRO A 487 -21.47 -18.33 12.93
CA PRO A 487 -22.76 -19.00 12.94
C PRO A 487 -23.82 -18.33 12.03
N GLU A 488 -24.74 -19.13 11.49
CA GLU A 488 -25.71 -18.67 10.49
C GLU A 488 -26.68 -17.59 11.01
N ASP A 489 -27.10 -17.68 12.26
CA ASP A 489 -27.95 -16.68 12.91
C ASP A 489 -27.25 -15.33 13.07
N GLU A 490 -25.96 -15.34 13.39
CA GLU A 490 -25.13 -14.14 13.44
C GLU A 490 -24.87 -13.57 12.04
N ARG A 491 -24.65 -14.42 11.04
CA ARG A 491 -24.54 -13.98 9.64
C ARG A 491 -25.81 -13.27 9.18
N GLN A 492 -26.99 -13.80 9.50
CA GLN A 492 -28.27 -13.20 9.16
C GLN A 492 -28.48 -11.84 9.86
N LEU A 493 -27.90 -11.65 11.05
CA LEU A 493 -27.92 -10.38 11.77
C LEU A 493 -26.99 -9.34 11.12
N ILE A 494 -25.78 -9.75 10.71
CA ILE A 494 -24.77 -8.88 10.10
C ILE A 494 -25.17 -8.51 8.66
N ASP A 495 -25.63 -9.48 7.88
CA ASP A 495 -25.89 -9.37 6.45
C ASP A 495 -27.25 -9.98 6.05
N PRO A 496 -28.36 -9.32 6.40
CA PRO A 496 -29.69 -9.84 6.09
C PRO A 496 -30.00 -9.87 4.58
N GLU A 497 -29.21 -9.17 3.77
CA GLU A 497 -29.42 -9.01 2.32
C GLU A 497 -28.47 -9.90 1.47
N GLY A 498 -27.57 -10.67 2.10
CA GLY A 498 -26.61 -11.51 1.39
C GLY A 498 -25.60 -10.73 0.54
N LYS A 499 -25.14 -9.56 1.01
CA LYS A 499 -24.10 -8.73 0.39
C LYS A 499 -22.75 -9.44 0.32
N VAL A 500 -22.38 -10.24 1.32
CA VAL A 500 -21.09 -10.99 1.34
C VAL A 500 -21.03 -11.98 0.19
N GLU A 501 -22.10 -12.71 -0.10
CA GLU A 501 -22.15 -13.63 -1.24
C GLU A 501 -22.11 -12.89 -2.59
N GLN A 502 -22.66 -11.69 -2.67
CA GLN A 502 -22.54 -10.84 -3.86
C GLN A 502 -21.11 -10.35 -4.07
N ILE A 503 -20.41 -9.94 -3.01
CA ILE A 503 -18.97 -9.61 -3.04
C ILE A 503 -18.17 -10.83 -3.49
N ARG A 504 -18.44 -12.00 -2.91
CA ARG A 504 -17.79 -13.28 -3.26
C ARG A 504 -17.93 -13.58 -4.75
N ALA A 505 -19.15 -13.47 -5.30
CA ALA A 505 -19.40 -13.70 -6.72
C ALA A 505 -18.60 -12.74 -7.62
N ALA A 506 -18.63 -11.44 -7.32
CA ALA A 506 -17.89 -10.44 -8.10
C ALA A 506 -16.36 -10.64 -8.03
N ALA A 507 -15.83 -11.01 -6.86
CA ALA A 507 -14.42 -11.32 -6.66
C ALA A 507 -13.99 -12.57 -7.45
N MET A 508 -14.80 -13.64 -7.44
CA MET A 508 -14.54 -14.85 -8.24
C MET A 508 -14.54 -14.54 -9.74
N ASP A 509 -15.50 -13.75 -10.23
CA ASP A 509 -15.57 -13.35 -11.63
C ASP A 509 -14.34 -12.54 -12.05
N TYR A 510 -13.86 -11.63 -11.19
CA TYR A 510 -12.62 -10.90 -11.45
C TYR A 510 -11.40 -11.85 -11.54
N CYS A 511 -11.23 -12.75 -10.58
CA CYS A 511 -10.12 -13.72 -10.64
C CYS A 511 -10.20 -14.61 -11.89
N LYS A 512 -11.40 -15.02 -12.30
CA LYS A 512 -11.62 -15.89 -13.44
C LYS A 512 -11.39 -15.19 -14.78
N TYR A 513 -12.05 -14.06 -15.01
CA TYR A 513 -12.10 -13.41 -16.31
C TYR A 513 -11.03 -12.33 -16.47
N ASP A 514 -10.84 -11.49 -15.45
CA ASP A 514 -9.87 -10.41 -15.49
C ASP A 514 -8.47 -10.94 -15.20
N MET A 515 -8.25 -11.74 -14.15
CA MET A 515 -6.90 -12.24 -13.84
C MET A 515 -6.51 -13.44 -14.72
N LEU A 516 -7.06 -14.62 -14.45
CA LEU A 516 -6.63 -15.89 -15.06
C LEU A 516 -7.03 -16.02 -16.54
N GLY A 517 -7.98 -15.21 -17.01
CA GLY A 517 -8.33 -15.08 -18.43
C GLY A 517 -7.29 -14.35 -19.28
N ALA A 518 -6.29 -13.71 -18.66
CA ALA A 518 -5.25 -12.95 -19.32
C ALA A 518 -3.86 -13.27 -18.76
N THR A 519 -2.83 -12.71 -19.40
CA THR A 519 -1.43 -12.90 -19.00
C THR A 519 -1.21 -12.39 -17.57
N LEU A 520 -0.59 -13.22 -16.74
CA LEU A 520 -0.21 -12.93 -15.35
C LEU A 520 1.30 -13.11 -15.15
N ASN A 521 1.86 -12.36 -14.20
CA ASN A 521 3.15 -12.65 -13.60
C ASN A 521 2.95 -13.58 -12.37
N PRO A 522 4.02 -14.15 -11.76
CA PRO A 522 3.84 -15.06 -10.62
C PRO A 522 3.24 -14.39 -9.38
N PHE A 523 3.43 -13.08 -9.17
CA PHE A 523 2.78 -12.38 -8.06
C PHE A 523 1.26 -12.32 -8.28
N ASP A 524 0.80 -11.87 -9.44
CA ASP A 524 -0.64 -11.84 -9.75
C ASP A 524 -1.26 -13.25 -9.69
N ALA A 525 -0.54 -14.26 -10.19
CA ALA A 525 -1.00 -15.65 -10.18
C ALA A 525 -1.16 -16.19 -8.75
N SER A 526 -0.23 -15.84 -7.84
CA SER A 526 -0.33 -16.22 -6.44
C SER A 526 -1.57 -15.64 -5.77
N LEU A 527 -1.90 -14.37 -6.05
CA LEU A 527 -3.11 -13.72 -5.56
C LEU A 527 -4.37 -14.41 -6.09
N ALA A 528 -4.45 -14.66 -7.40
CA ALA A 528 -5.61 -15.31 -8.01
C ALA A 528 -5.87 -16.71 -7.42
N VAL A 529 -4.81 -17.51 -7.26
CA VAL A 529 -4.88 -18.86 -6.68
C VAL A 529 -5.37 -18.81 -5.24
N ALA A 530 -4.69 -18.04 -4.38
CA ALA A 530 -5.06 -17.94 -2.97
C ALA A 530 -6.51 -17.46 -2.84
N THR A 531 -6.89 -16.41 -3.59
CA THR A 531 -8.22 -15.82 -3.54
C THR A 531 -9.30 -16.81 -3.95
N LEU A 532 -9.16 -17.51 -5.08
CA LEU A 532 -10.17 -18.49 -5.52
C LEU A 532 -10.33 -19.66 -4.54
N CYS A 533 -9.24 -20.09 -3.91
CA CYS A 533 -9.27 -21.12 -2.87
C CYS A 533 -10.04 -20.63 -1.64
N LEU A 534 -9.72 -19.43 -1.15
CA LEU A 534 -10.38 -18.82 0.01
C LEU A 534 -11.86 -18.53 -0.25
N LEU A 535 -12.20 -18.05 -1.45
CA LEU A 535 -13.59 -17.87 -1.92
C LEU A 535 -14.32 -19.18 -2.20
N ARG A 536 -13.73 -20.35 -1.88
CA ARG A 536 -14.30 -21.69 -2.08
C ARG A 536 -14.86 -21.88 -3.49
N TYR A 537 -14.06 -21.57 -4.51
CA TYR A 537 -14.47 -21.72 -5.92
C TYR A 537 -15.17 -23.08 -6.14
N PRO A 538 -16.38 -23.13 -6.73
CA PRO A 538 -17.20 -24.34 -6.68
C PRO A 538 -16.70 -25.48 -7.59
N ASN A 539 -15.99 -25.16 -8.68
CA ASN A 539 -15.63 -26.14 -9.71
C ASN A 539 -14.20 -26.69 -9.51
N ARG A 540 -14.01 -27.47 -8.44
CA ARG A 540 -12.73 -28.13 -8.14
C ARG A 540 -12.24 -28.95 -9.35
N GLY A 541 -10.97 -28.76 -9.73
CA GLY A 541 -10.30 -29.54 -10.78
C GLY A 541 -10.70 -29.21 -12.22
N ASP A 542 -11.41 -28.09 -12.47
CA ASP A 542 -11.70 -27.62 -13.83
C ASP A 542 -10.48 -27.00 -14.55
N GLY A 543 -9.34 -26.89 -13.86
CA GLY A 543 -8.08 -26.36 -14.37
C GLY A 543 -7.92 -24.84 -14.23
N LEU A 544 -8.91 -24.12 -13.69
CA LEU A 544 -8.82 -22.67 -13.53
C LEU A 544 -7.73 -22.29 -12.52
N ILE A 545 -7.73 -22.91 -11.34
CA ILE A 545 -6.75 -22.61 -10.28
C ILE A 545 -5.37 -23.16 -10.65
N GLU A 546 -5.33 -24.36 -11.23
CA GLU A 546 -4.12 -25.04 -11.72
C GLU A 546 -3.37 -24.21 -12.77
N ARG A 547 -4.06 -23.35 -13.51
CA ARG A 547 -3.42 -22.35 -14.40
C ARG A 547 -2.53 -21.38 -13.64
N GLY A 548 -2.99 -20.87 -12.50
CA GLY A 548 -2.17 -20.01 -11.66
C GLY A 548 -0.96 -20.76 -11.10
N ILE A 549 -1.15 -22.02 -10.66
CA ILE A 549 -0.06 -22.89 -10.22
C ILE A 549 0.97 -23.11 -11.35
N LYS A 550 0.49 -23.32 -12.59
CA LYS A 550 1.37 -23.44 -13.76
C LYS A 550 2.21 -22.19 -13.98
N VAL A 551 1.62 -21.00 -13.85
CA VAL A 551 2.36 -19.73 -13.97
C VAL A 551 3.44 -19.62 -12.90
N LEU A 552 3.14 -19.99 -11.64
CA LEU A 552 4.13 -20.03 -10.57
C LEU A 552 5.29 -20.96 -10.91
N HIS A 553 4.98 -22.20 -11.26
CA HIS A 553 5.98 -23.21 -11.62
C HIS A 553 6.84 -22.78 -12.82
N ASP A 554 6.23 -22.36 -13.92
CA ASP A 554 6.94 -21.98 -15.15
C ASP A 554 7.80 -20.72 -14.98
N SER A 555 7.52 -19.91 -13.95
CA SER A 555 8.28 -18.68 -13.64
C SER A 555 9.44 -18.91 -12.67
N LEU A 556 9.61 -20.12 -12.12
CA LEU A 556 10.71 -20.42 -11.19
C LEU A 556 12.08 -20.10 -11.82
N GLY A 557 12.92 -19.37 -11.09
CA GLY A 557 14.27 -18.99 -11.50
C GLY A 557 14.37 -17.65 -12.21
N GLU A 558 13.28 -16.88 -12.33
CA GLU A 558 13.34 -15.54 -12.91
C GLU A 558 14.00 -14.48 -12.02
N GLY A 559 14.13 -14.78 -10.71
CA GLY A 559 14.71 -13.90 -9.71
C GLY A 559 16.24 -13.83 -9.75
N LEU A 560 16.80 -12.71 -9.29
CA LEU A 560 18.25 -12.56 -9.14
C LEU A 560 18.72 -13.11 -7.79
N PHE A 561 20.04 -13.32 -7.63
CA PHE A 561 20.66 -13.73 -6.35
C PHE A 561 20.05 -15.00 -5.71
N LYS A 562 19.64 -15.97 -6.53
CA LYS A 562 18.99 -17.22 -6.12
C LYS A 562 17.58 -17.03 -5.52
N HIS A 563 16.92 -15.92 -5.80
CA HIS A 563 15.49 -15.80 -5.54
C HIS A 563 14.69 -16.56 -6.62
N PRO A 564 13.59 -17.26 -6.29
CA PRO A 564 12.75 -17.93 -7.27
C PRO A 564 12.10 -16.94 -8.25
N TYR A 565 11.67 -15.78 -7.74
CA TYR A 565 10.91 -14.79 -8.51
C TYR A 565 11.56 -13.40 -8.51
N LYS A 566 11.13 -12.54 -9.43
CA LYS A 566 11.45 -11.11 -9.39
C LYS A 566 10.67 -10.43 -8.27
N ALA A 567 11.07 -9.20 -7.95
CA ALA A 567 10.28 -8.33 -7.10
C ALA A 567 9.17 -7.69 -7.93
N TYR A 568 7.92 -7.87 -7.51
CA TYR A 568 6.74 -7.23 -8.11
C TYR A 568 6.11 -6.24 -7.14
N GLU A 569 5.40 -5.24 -7.69
CA GLU A 569 4.68 -4.27 -6.87
C GLU A 569 3.52 -4.95 -6.14
N TRP A 570 3.44 -4.77 -4.81
CA TRP A 570 2.30 -5.23 -4.01
C TRP A 570 1.42 -4.10 -3.48
N THR A 571 2.00 -2.90 -3.34
CA THR A 571 1.34 -1.67 -2.90
C THR A 571 1.95 -0.51 -3.65
N MET A 572 1.11 0.50 -3.86
CA MET A 572 1.52 1.79 -4.38
C MET A 572 1.37 2.80 -3.26
N VAL A 573 2.46 3.41 -2.85
CA VAL A 573 2.42 4.43 -1.79
C VAL A 573 2.54 5.82 -2.39
N ARG A 574 1.66 6.71 -1.94
CA ARG A 574 1.74 8.18 -2.07
C ARG A 574 1.64 8.76 -3.50
N HIS A 575 1.41 10.07 -3.55
CA HIS A 575 1.21 10.86 -4.78
C HIS A 575 2.24 11.99 -4.93
N PRO A 576 2.55 12.47 -6.15
CA PRO A 576 2.24 11.95 -7.47
C PRO A 576 3.41 11.05 -7.94
N THR A 577 4.40 10.85 -7.05
CA THR A 577 5.51 9.95 -7.12
C THR A 577 4.88 8.58 -6.99
N ARG A 578 4.62 7.90 -8.09
CA ARG A 578 4.23 6.50 -8.00
C ARG A 578 5.40 5.76 -7.33
N ILE A 579 5.27 5.42 -6.06
CA ILE A 579 6.25 4.61 -5.33
C ILE A 579 5.69 3.21 -5.30
N ILE A 580 6.37 2.30 -6.01
CA ILE A 580 6.02 0.89 -6.00
C ILE A 580 6.86 0.20 -4.94
N VAL A 581 6.26 -0.75 -4.23
CA VAL A 581 6.93 -1.44 -3.14
C VAL A 581 6.88 -2.94 -3.40
N GLY A 582 7.96 -3.64 -3.06
CA GLY A 582 8.03 -5.09 -3.16
C GLY A 582 9.44 -5.61 -2.94
N SER A 583 9.59 -6.92 -2.90
CA SER A 583 10.87 -7.60 -2.97
C SER A 583 10.69 -9.00 -3.52
N GLU A 584 11.80 -9.63 -3.87
CA GLU A 584 11.77 -11.00 -4.36
C GLU A 584 11.23 -11.98 -3.31
N VAL A 585 11.58 -11.78 -2.03
CA VAL A 585 11.06 -12.62 -0.94
C VAL A 585 9.59 -12.35 -0.67
N THR A 586 9.10 -11.12 -0.90
CA THR A 586 7.66 -10.83 -0.86
C THR A 586 6.92 -11.70 -1.86
N THR A 587 7.39 -11.79 -3.11
CA THR A 587 6.75 -12.67 -4.10
C THR A 587 6.82 -14.15 -3.70
N SER A 588 7.93 -14.60 -3.09
CA SER A 588 8.03 -15.95 -2.51
C SER A 588 7.00 -16.21 -1.42
N LEU A 589 6.76 -15.26 -0.51
CA LEU A 589 5.75 -15.38 0.57
C LEU A 589 4.33 -15.52 0.04
N PHE A 590 3.96 -14.72 -0.97
CA PHE A 590 2.63 -14.81 -1.59
C PHE A 590 2.46 -16.12 -2.38
N ALA A 591 3.49 -16.54 -3.12
CA ALA A 591 3.47 -17.83 -3.81
C ALA A 591 3.37 -19.00 -2.82
N MET A 592 4.06 -18.94 -1.68
CA MET A 592 3.95 -19.93 -0.60
C MET A 592 2.51 -20.01 -0.08
N ASN A 593 1.88 -18.87 0.22
CA ASN A 593 0.49 -18.83 0.65
C ASN A 593 -0.47 -19.39 -0.41
N ALA A 594 -0.24 -19.09 -1.69
CA ALA A 594 -1.02 -19.64 -2.79
C ALA A 594 -0.97 -21.18 -2.82
N ILE A 595 0.22 -21.77 -2.64
CA ILE A 595 0.37 -23.23 -2.53
C ILE A 595 -0.32 -23.77 -1.29
N ALA A 596 -0.20 -23.09 -0.15
CA ALA A 596 -0.86 -23.50 1.09
C ALA A 596 -2.40 -23.52 0.95
N CYS A 597 -2.97 -22.44 0.43
CA CYS A 597 -4.40 -22.32 0.14
C CYS A 597 -4.86 -23.39 -0.86
N TYR A 598 -4.09 -23.62 -1.93
CA TYR A 598 -4.38 -24.66 -2.91
C TYR A 598 -4.40 -26.06 -2.30
N LYS A 599 -3.37 -26.41 -1.51
CA LYS A 599 -3.32 -27.70 -0.80
C LYS A 599 -4.50 -27.87 0.16
N HIS A 600 -4.88 -26.84 0.91
CA HIS A 600 -6.06 -26.89 1.78
C HIS A 600 -7.34 -27.10 0.97
N TYR A 601 -7.53 -26.35 -0.11
CA TYR A 601 -8.72 -26.40 -0.94
C TYR A 601 -8.90 -27.72 -1.68
N MET A 602 -7.81 -28.41 -2.04
CA MET A 602 -7.85 -29.70 -2.72
C MET A 602 -8.11 -30.89 -1.78
N LYS A 603 -8.05 -30.68 -0.46
CA LYS A 603 -8.56 -31.64 0.53
C LYS A 603 -10.09 -31.59 0.58
#